data_AF-A0A965CQE1-F1
#
_entry.id   AF-A0A965CQE1-F1
#
_cell.length_a   1.000
_cell.length_b   1.000
_cell.length_c   1.000
_cell.angle_alpha   90.00
_cell.angle_beta   90.00
_cell.angle_gamma   90.00
#
_symmetry.space_group_name_H-M   'P 1'
#
loop_
_entity.id
_entity.type
_entity.pdbx_description
1 polymer ?
#
loop_
_entity_poly.entity_id
_entity_poly.type
_entity_poly.pdbx_seq_one_letter_code
_entity_poly.pdbx_strand_id
1 'polypeptide(L)' 'TSPAPAASGTMASEARDTSVPSVPANWYKDPSGRFEMRYWNGTAWTEHVATAGKQSIDPPKK' A
#
# COMPACT_ATOMS: atom_id res chain seq x y z
N THR A 1 35.93 27.16 -30.20
CA THR A 1 35.37 27.62 -28.91
C THR A 1 34.00 27.01 -28.74
N SER A 2 33.82 26.27 -27.64
CA SER A 2 32.58 26.04 -26.88
C SER A 2 32.94 24.96 -25.85
N PRO A 3 33.06 25.29 -24.56
CA PRO A 3 33.48 24.34 -23.53
C PRO A 3 32.30 23.45 -23.10
N ALA A 4 32.60 22.19 -22.77
CA ALA A 4 31.70 21.34 -22.01
C ALA A 4 31.70 21.78 -20.53
N PRO A 5 30.55 21.88 -19.85
CA PRO A 5 30.55 22.02 -18.40
C PRO A 5 30.72 20.65 -17.73
N ALA A 6 31.81 20.50 -16.98
CA ALA A 6 32.00 19.43 -16.03
C ALA A 6 31.25 19.75 -14.71
N ALA A 7 30.58 18.73 -14.19
CA ALA A 7 30.25 18.46 -12.78
C ALA A 7 29.52 19.53 -11.94
N SER A 8 28.24 19.27 -11.68
CA SER A 8 27.54 19.48 -10.39
C SER A 8 26.19 18.76 -10.48
N GLY A 9 25.67 18.02 -9.51
CA GLY A 9 26.09 17.87 -8.14
C GLY A 9 25.83 16.46 -7.62
N THR A 10 26.40 16.26 -6.44
CA THR A 10 26.09 15.18 -5.52
C THR A 10 24.58 14.92 -5.49
N MET A 11 24.12 13.75 -5.95
CA MET A 11 22.80 13.24 -5.56
C MET A 11 22.89 12.70 -4.14
N ALA A 12 23.17 13.61 -3.21
CA ALA A 12 22.72 13.51 -1.84
C ALA A 12 21.49 14.41 -1.73
N SER A 13 20.38 14.01 -2.37
CA SER A 13 19.05 14.23 -1.78
C SER A 13 18.77 12.94 -1.01
N GLU A 14 19.25 12.83 0.22
CA GLU A 14 18.64 13.46 1.40
C GLU A 14 17.29 12.80 1.70
N ALA A 15 17.29 12.11 2.85
CA ALA A 15 16.19 11.40 3.46
C ALA A 15 15.49 10.36 2.55
N ARG A 16 15.85 9.09 2.76
CA ARG A 16 14.82 8.05 2.68
C ARG A 16 13.81 8.47 3.72
N ASP A 17 12.77 9.15 3.27
CA ASP A 17 11.61 9.52 4.06
C ASP A 17 11.23 8.26 4.86
N THR A 18 11.54 8.28 6.16
CA THR A 18 11.21 7.20 7.07
C THR A 18 9.72 7.27 7.44
N SER A 19 8.87 7.88 6.61
CA SER A 19 7.45 7.55 6.66
C SER A 19 7.33 6.15 6.09
N VAL A 20 7.34 5.16 6.99
CA VAL A 20 6.78 3.84 6.72
C VAL A 20 5.54 4.03 5.83
N PRO A 21 5.50 3.45 4.61
CA PRO A 21 4.37 3.66 3.72
C PRO A 21 3.12 3.17 4.44
N SER A 22 2.30 4.11 4.93
CA SER A 22 1.03 3.80 5.55
C SER A 22 0.09 3.42 4.43
N VAL A 23 -0.26 2.14 4.35
CA VAL A 23 -1.22 1.64 3.37
C VAL A 23 -2.57 2.30 3.71
N PRO A 24 -3.16 3.12 2.83
CA PRO A 24 -4.38 3.85 3.13
C PRO A 24 -5.56 2.88 3.28
N ALA A 25 -6.57 3.28 4.05
CA ALA A 25 -7.77 2.47 4.25
C ALA A 25 -8.52 2.25 2.93
N ASN A 26 -8.57 1.01 2.44
CA ASN A 26 -9.20 0.65 1.17
C ASN A 26 -9.44 -0.86 1.05
N TRP A 27 -10.06 -1.27 -0.04
CA TRP A 27 -10.17 -2.67 -0.45
C TRP A 27 -8.89 -3.14 -1.12
N TYR A 28 -8.33 -4.23 -0.59
CA TYR A 28 -7.13 -4.86 -1.13
C TYR A 28 -7.36 -6.36 -1.26
N LYS A 29 -6.49 -7.05 -1.99
CA LYS A 29 -6.58 -8.50 -2.16
C LYS A 29 -6.46 -9.19 -0.80
N ASP A 30 -7.37 -10.12 -0.53
CA ASP A 30 -7.38 -10.85 0.75
C ASP A 30 -6.11 -11.71 0.90
N PRO A 31 -5.29 -11.50 1.94
CA PRO A 31 -4.08 -12.29 2.16
C PRO A 31 -4.39 -13.72 2.62
N SER A 32 -5.59 -13.99 3.16
CA SER A 32 -5.99 -15.34 3.55
C SER A 32 -6.43 -16.22 2.36
N GLY A 33 -6.63 -15.62 1.18
CA GLY A 33 -7.10 -16.31 -0.03
C GLY A 33 -8.53 -16.85 0.08
N ARG A 34 -9.31 -16.41 1.08
CA ARG A 34 -10.70 -16.86 1.29
C ARG A 34 -11.71 -16.04 0.49
N PHE A 35 -11.38 -14.77 0.24
CA PHE A 35 -12.24 -13.81 -0.45
C PHE A 35 -11.44 -13.11 -1.56
N GLU A 36 -12.11 -12.41 -2.49
CA GLU A 36 -11.41 -11.64 -3.53
C GLU A 36 -10.71 -10.42 -2.93
N MET A 37 -11.43 -9.67 -2.09
CA MET A 37 -10.90 -8.49 -1.42
C MET A 37 -11.25 -8.50 0.07
N ARG A 38 -10.37 -7.92 0.89
CA ARG A 38 -10.63 -7.60 2.30
C ARG A 38 -10.39 -6.11 2.52
N TYR A 39 -11.12 -5.52 3.45
CA TYR A 39 -10.97 -4.11 3.75
C TYR A 39 -9.83 -3.92 4.77
N TRP A 40 -8.86 -3.11 4.38
CA TRP A 40 -7.82 -2.59 5.25
C TRP A 40 -8.28 -1.23 5.79
N ASN A 41 -8.20 -1.02 7.11
CA ASN A 41 -8.62 0.24 7.73
C ASN A 41 -7.48 1.27 7.91
N GLY A 42 -6.28 0.99 7.39
CA GLY A 42 -5.09 1.81 7.61
C GLY A 42 -4.10 1.21 8.63
N THR A 43 -4.56 0.32 9.51
CA THR A 43 -3.74 -0.27 10.58
C THR A 43 -3.85 -1.79 10.66
N ALA A 44 -4.99 -2.36 10.28
CA ALA A 44 -5.27 -3.78 10.29
C ALA A 44 -6.31 -4.18 9.22
N TRP A 45 -6.32 -5.47 8.88
CA TRP A 45 -7.38 -6.07 8.09
C TRP A 45 -8.64 -6.20 8.96
N THR A 46 -9.78 -5.80 8.42
CA THR A 46 -11.07 -5.92 9.10
C THR A 46 -11.83 -7.17 8.67
N GLU A 47 -12.98 -7.43 9.29
CA GLU A 47 -13.88 -8.51 8.90
C GLU A 47 -14.65 -8.20 7.60
N HIS A 48 -14.62 -6.95 7.11
CA HIS A 48 -15.27 -6.61 5.84
C HIS A 48 -14.50 -7.23 4.67
N VAL A 49 -15.20 -8.01 3.87
CA VAL A 49 -14.69 -8.74 2.70
C VAL A 49 -15.57 -8.44 1.49
N ALA A 50 -15.06 -8.62 0.28
CA ALA A 50 -15.84 -8.55 -0.94
C ALA A 50 -15.56 -9.75 -1.84
N THR A 51 -16.62 -10.32 -2.42
CA THR A 51 -16.58 -11.48 -3.34
C THR A 51 -17.58 -11.25 -4.46
N ALA A 52 -17.17 -11.47 -5.71
CA ALA A 52 -17.99 -11.19 -6.89
C ALA A 52 -18.63 -9.78 -6.88
N GLY A 53 -17.89 -8.78 -6.38
CA GLY A 53 -18.36 -7.39 -6.25
C GLY A 53 -19.37 -7.12 -5.13
N LYS A 54 -19.73 -8.11 -4.30
CA LYS A 54 -20.59 -7.92 -3.11
C LYS A 54 -19.74 -7.85 -1.85
N GLN A 55 -19.98 -6.82 -1.04
CA GLN A 55 -19.39 -6.70 0.29
C GLN A 55 -20.14 -7.57 1.30
N SER A 56 -19.43 -8.16 2.24
CA SER A 56 -19.94 -9.04 3.30
C SER A 56 -19.01 -8.98 4.50
N ILE A 57 -19.44 -9.54 5.63
CA ILE A 57 -18.60 -9.70 6.83
C ILE A 57 -18.12 -11.15 6.87
N ASP A 58 -16.81 -11.36 7.02
CA ASP A 58 -16.19 -12.67 7.25
C ASP A 58 -16.81 -13.27 8.52
N PRO A 59 -17.58 -14.36 8.42
CA PRO A 59 -18.26 -14.90 9.59
C PRO A 59 -17.23 -15.46 10.58
N PRO A 60 -17.37 -15.20 11.89
CA PRO A 60 -16.51 -15.83 12.88
C PRO A 60 -16.69 -17.35 12.77
N LYS A 61 -15.58 -18.08 12.65
CA LYS A 61 -15.62 -19.54 12.76
C LYS A 61 -16.12 -19.89 14.15
N LYS A 62 -17.27 -20.55 14.21
CA LYS A 62 -17.78 -21.19 15.43
C LYS A 62 -16.84 -22.29 15.89
#